data_AF-A0A1I6FTD5-F1
#
_entry.id   AF-A0A1I6FTD5-F1
#
_cell.length_a   1.000
_cell.length_b   1.000
_cell.length_c   1.000
_cell.angle_alpha   90.00
_cell.angle_beta   90.00
_cell.angle_gamma   90.00
#
_symmetry.space_group_name_H-M   'P 1'
#
loop_
_entity.id
_entity.type
_entity.pdbx_description
1 polymer ?
#
loop_
_entity_poly.entity_id
_entity_poly.type
_entity_poly.pdbx_seq_one_letter_code
_entity_poly.pdbx_strand_id
1 'polypeptide(L)'
;MHDPRRCPICSTQFIPRTINSTACSHKCQRRVEHLRARGREYDQDLRNITLETLEGVLEVREADARVQAQIDAEEALRAAEEFARQRQDEDLLYQQEREWMDRFRELDAQRIARGWKPITIGAAPPDQRRRFLVPIPPRKRN
;
A
#
# COMPACT_ATOMS: atom_id res chain seq x y z
N MET A 1 8.48 -15.01 14.25
CA MET A 1 8.33 -15.52 15.63
C MET A 1 7.91 -14.33 16.46
N HIS A 2 6.77 -14.39 17.16
CA HIS A 2 6.27 -13.22 17.88
C HIS A 2 7.08 -12.97 19.16
N ASP A 3 7.24 -11.69 19.52
CA ASP A 3 7.94 -11.31 20.74
C ASP A 3 7.24 -11.85 21.99
N PRO A 4 7.99 -12.24 23.05
CA PRO A 4 7.41 -12.62 24.32
C PRO A 4 6.57 -11.49 24.92
N ARG A 5 5.34 -11.80 25.34
CA ARG A 5 4.39 -10.85 25.94
C ARG A 5 4.10 -11.22 27.39
N ARG A 6 3.68 -10.23 28.17
CA ARG A 6 3.20 -10.44 29.54
C ARG A 6 1.68 -10.48 29.55
N CYS A 7 1.10 -11.53 30.13
CA CYS A 7 -0.35 -11.67 30.23
C CYS A 7 -0.91 -10.63 31.23
N PRO A 8 -1.92 -9.81 30.85
CA PRO A 8 -2.50 -8.80 31.74
C PRO A 8 -3.33 -9.40 32.88
N ILE A 9 -3.59 -10.72 32.88
CA ILE A 9 -4.43 -11.35 33.90
C ILE A 9 -3.61 -12.03 35.00
N CYS A 10 -2.54 -12.71 34.61
CA CYS A 10 -1.74 -13.53 35.51
C CYS A 10 -0.26 -13.14 35.50
N SER A 11 0.10 -12.06 34.80
CA SER A 11 1.46 -11.54 34.70
C SER A 11 2.51 -12.51 34.13
N THR A 12 2.10 -13.71 33.67
CA THR A 12 2.98 -14.72 33.11
C THR A 12 3.49 -14.29 31.74
N GLN A 13 4.80 -14.47 31.51
CA GLN A 13 5.39 -14.27 30.19
C GLN A 13 5.05 -15.43 29.27
N PHE A 14 4.62 -15.16 28.04
CA PHE A 14 4.24 -16.17 27.07
C PHE A 14 4.61 -15.73 25.65
N ILE A 15 4.80 -16.70 24.76
CA ILE A 15 4.97 -16.44 23.34
C ILE A 15 3.58 -16.60 22.68
N PRO A 16 3.02 -15.53 22.08
CA PRO A 16 1.70 -15.60 21.48
C PRO A 16 1.72 -16.49 20.25
N ARG A 17 0.62 -17.23 20.02
CA ARG A 17 0.45 -18.07 18.82
C ARG A 17 0.08 -17.25 17.59
N THR A 18 -0.60 -16.13 17.80
CA THR A 18 -1.02 -15.19 16.75
C THR A 18 -0.71 -13.78 17.21
N ILE A 19 -0.48 -12.86 16.27
CA ILE A 19 -0.18 -11.46 16.61
C ILE A 19 -1.29 -10.80 17.44
N ASN A 20 -2.54 -11.23 17.30
CA ASN A 20 -3.67 -10.70 18.05
C ASN A 20 -3.83 -11.29 19.47
N SER A 21 -2.99 -12.25 19.87
CA SER A 21 -3.13 -12.93 21.16
C SER A 21 -2.65 -12.06 22.32
N THR A 22 -3.59 -11.68 23.20
CA THR A 22 -3.33 -10.80 24.36
C THR A 22 -3.10 -11.56 25.66
N ALA A 23 -3.48 -12.84 25.73
CA ALA A 23 -3.40 -13.64 26.94
C ALA A 23 -2.66 -14.98 26.74
N CYS A 24 -2.07 -15.51 27.80
CA CYS A 24 -1.28 -16.75 27.77
C CYS A 24 -2.11 -18.04 27.64
N SER A 25 -3.41 -17.98 27.95
CA SER A 25 -4.29 -19.15 28.00
C SER A 25 -5.73 -18.76 27.71
N HIS A 26 -6.54 -19.73 27.30
CA HIS A 26 -7.97 -19.53 27.05
C HIS A 26 -8.74 -19.03 28.29
N LYS A 27 -8.36 -19.48 29.50
CA LYS A 27 -8.94 -18.98 30.75
C LYS A 27 -8.64 -17.49 30.97
N CYS A 28 -7.40 -17.08 30.73
CA CYS A 28 -7.02 -15.67 30.82
C CYS A 28 -7.70 -14.85 29.72
N GLN A 29 -7.81 -15.39 28.50
CA GLN A 29 -8.48 -14.74 27.39
C GLN A 29 -9.95 -14.42 27.69
N ARG A 30 -10.70 -15.37 28.27
CA ARG A 30 -12.08 -15.11 28.71
C ARG A 30 -12.17 -13.98 29.74
N ARG A 31 -11.18 -13.86 30.64
CA ARG A 31 -11.13 -12.79 31.64
C ARG A 31 -10.78 -11.44 31.02
N VAL A 32 -9.89 -11.42 30.03
CA VAL A 32 -9.61 -10.25 29.19
C VAL A 32 -10.90 -9.78 28.51
N GLU A 33 -11.63 -10.68 27.85
CA GLU A 33 -12.89 -10.35 27.17
C GLU A 33 -13.95 -9.81 28.13
N HIS A 34 -14.04 -10.37 29.33
CA HIS A 34 -14.91 -9.86 30.38
C HIS A 34 -14.53 -8.43 30.79
N LEU A 35 -13.25 -8.15 31.03
CA LEU A 35 -12.77 -6.81 31.38
C LEU A 35 -12.99 -5.82 30.22
N ARG A 36 -12.77 -6.22 28.96
CA ARG A 36 -13.12 -5.39 27.80
C ARG A 36 -14.60 -5.03 27.78
N ALA A 37 -15.49 -5.97 28.08
CA ALA A 37 -16.93 -5.71 28.16
C ALA A 37 -17.25 -4.72 29.29
N ARG A 38 -16.67 -4.90 30.48
CA ARG A 38 -16.81 -3.96 31.60
C ARG A 38 -16.31 -2.56 31.28
N GLY A 39 -15.17 -2.45 30.59
CA GLY A 39 -14.65 -1.17 30.13
C GLY A 39 -15.62 -0.44 29.21
N ARG A 40 -16.22 -1.16 28.25
CA ARG A 40 -17.25 -0.57 27.35
C ARG A 40 -18.51 -0.14 28.09
N GLU A 41 -18.99 -0.97 29.04
CA GLU A 41 -20.14 -0.62 29.89
C GLU A 41 -19.87 0.67 30.69
N TYR A 42 -18.64 0.83 31.20
CA TYR A 42 -18.21 2.01 31.94
C TYR A 42 -18.12 3.25 31.03
N ASP A 43 -17.49 3.14 29.84
CA ASP A 43 -17.36 4.26 28.90
C ASP A 43 -18.71 4.78 28.38
N GLN A 44 -19.75 3.94 28.43
CA GLN A 44 -21.11 4.27 28.00
C GLN A 44 -22.02 4.71 29.16
N ASP A 45 -21.46 4.94 30.35
CA ASP A 45 -22.20 5.27 31.58
C ASP A 45 -23.30 4.26 31.96
N LEU A 46 -23.20 3.01 31.48
CA LEU A 46 -24.20 1.98 31.72
C LEU A 46 -24.04 1.32 33.09
N ARG A 47 -22.83 1.35 33.67
CA ARG A 47 -22.54 0.78 34.99
C ARG A 47 -21.38 1.49 35.70
N ASN A 48 -21.53 1.65 37.02
CA ASN A 48 -20.42 1.94 37.91
C ASN A 48 -19.55 0.68 38.10
N ILE A 49 -18.23 0.85 38.11
CA ILE A 49 -17.26 -0.23 38.32
C ILE A 49 -16.44 0.00 39.58
N THR A 50 -15.95 -1.08 40.19
CA THR A 50 -15.03 -0.98 41.33
C THR A 50 -13.65 -0.53 40.87
N LEU A 51 -12.87 0.09 41.77
CA LEU A 51 -11.48 0.48 41.47
C LEU A 51 -10.63 -0.70 40.98
N GLU A 52 -10.72 -1.86 41.64
CA GLU A 52 -10.03 -3.09 41.21
C GLU A 52 -10.42 -3.53 39.80
N THR A 53 -11.70 -3.38 39.43
CA THR A 53 -12.15 -3.70 38.07
C THR A 53 -11.59 -2.69 37.07
N LEU A 54 -11.55 -1.40 37.43
CA LEU A 54 -11.00 -0.34 36.58
C LEU A 54 -9.51 -0.56 36.32
N GLU A 55 -8.73 -0.90 37.34
CA GLU A 55 -7.31 -1.24 37.21
C GLU A 55 -7.14 -2.41 36.22
N GLY A 56 -7.92 -3.48 36.37
CA GLY A 56 -7.88 -4.60 35.42
C GLY A 56 -8.28 -4.21 33.99
N VAL A 57 -9.24 -3.30 33.82
CA VAL A 57 -9.60 -2.76 32.49
C VAL A 57 -8.43 -1.98 31.89
N LEU A 58 -7.75 -1.15 32.68
CA LEU A 58 -6.62 -0.35 32.23
C LEU A 58 -5.42 -1.22 31.83
N GLU A 59 -5.10 -2.25 32.62
CA GLU A 59 -4.05 -3.23 32.28
C GLU A 59 -4.33 -3.95 30.95
N VAL A 60 -5.59 -4.33 30.72
CA VAL A 60 -6.00 -4.94 29.44
C VAL A 60 -5.88 -3.95 28.29
N ARG A 61 -6.28 -2.69 28.47
CA ARG A 61 -6.15 -1.65 27.44
C ARG A 61 -4.68 -1.39 27.07
N GLU A 62 -3.80 -1.35 28.06
CA GLU A 62 -2.36 -1.18 27.81
C GLU A 62 -1.80 -2.37 27.02
N ALA A 63 -2.18 -3.60 27.39
CA ALA A 63 -1.80 -4.79 26.64
C ALA A 63 -2.34 -4.76 25.19
N ASP A 64 -3.59 -4.33 24.99
CA ASP A 64 -4.21 -4.19 23.68
C ASP A 64 -3.49 -3.14 22.82
N ALA A 65 -3.11 -1.99 23.40
CA ALA A 65 -2.36 -0.95 22.70
C ALA A 65 -1.00 -1.44 22.21
N ARG A 66 -0.30 -2.23 23.02
CA ARG A 66 0.98 -2.84 22.61
C ARG A 66 0.80 -3.83 21.46
N VAL A 67 -0.27 -4.62 21.49
CA VAL A 67 -0.60 -5.55 20.41
C VAL A 67 -0.95 -4.79 19.14
N GLN A 68 -1.75 -3.73 19.23
CA GLN A 68 -2.12 -2.91 18.08
C GLN A 68 -0.90 -2.24 17.45
N ALA A 69 0.01 -1.67 18.25
CA ALA A 69 1.24 -1.08 17.74
C ALA A 69 2.11 -2.08 16.95
N GLN A 70 2.13 -3.36 17.34
CA GLN A 70 2.82 -4.40 16.58
C GLN A 70 2.13 -4.72 15.25
N ILE A 71 0.79 -4.78 15.25
CA ILE A 71 0.01 -4.97 14.02
C ILE A 71 0.24 -3.82 13.06
N ASP A 72 0.16 -2.58 13.55
CA ASP A 72 0.35 -1.37 12.76
C ASP A 72 1.77 -1.32 12.18
N ALA A 73 2.78 -1.74 12.93
CA ALA A 73 4.16 -1.83 12.44
C ALA A 73 4.31 -2.88 11.31
N GLU A 74 3.71 -4.07 11.45
CA GLU A 74 3.72 -5.09 10.40
C GLU A 74 2.94 -4.66 9.15
N GLU A 75 1.85 -3.91 9.31
CA GLU A 75 1.09 -3.33 8.20
C GLU A 75 1.86 -2.22 7.50
N ALA A 76 2.51 -1.33 8.26
CA ALA A 76 3.33 -0.25 7.70
C ALA A 76 4.50 -0.79 6.88
N LEU A 77 5.15 -1.87 7.34
CA LEU A 77 6.21 -2.53 6.58
C LEU A 77 5.69 -3.11 5.26
N ARG A 78 4.55 -3.82 5.30
CA ARG A 78 3.92 -4.37 4.08
C ARG A 78 3.52 -3.29 3.10
N ALA A 79 2.93 -2.20 3.60
CA ALA A 79 2.55 -1.05 2.77
C ALA A 79 3.78 -0.38 2.13
N ALA A 80 4.89 -0.26 2.87
CA ALA A 80 6.13 0.29 2.35
C ALA A 80 6.75 -0.59 1.25
N GLU A 81 6.75 -1.91 1.43
CA GLU A 81 7.22 -2.86 0.41
C GLU A 81 6.36 -2.80 -0.86
N GLU A 82 5.03 -2.77 -0.70
CA GLU A 82 4.12 -2.66 -1.82
C GLU A 82 4.28 -1.34 -2.57
N PHE A 83 4.43 -0.23 -1.85
CA PHE A 83 4.70 1.07 -2.44
C PHE A 83 6.04 1.09 -3.20
N ALA A 84 7.08 0.47 -2.65
CA ALA A 84 8.37 0.35 -3.31
C ALA A 84 8.27 -0.46 -4.62
N ARG A 85 7.51 -1.56 -4.62
CA ARG A 85 7.26 -2.37 -5.82
C ARG A 85 6.50 -1.58 -6.89
N GLN A 86 5.43 -0.89 -6.51
CA GLN A 86 4.65 -0.06 -7.44
C GLN A 86 5.53 1.00 -8.10
N ARG A 87 6.39 1.65 -7.32
CA ARG A 87 7.35 2.64 -7.85
C ARG A 87 8.34 2.03 -8.84
N GLN A 88 8.85 0.83 -8.57
CA GLN A 88 9.75 0.13 -9.50
C GLN A 88 9.04 -0.23 -10.81
N ASP A 89 7.78 -0.67 -10.74
CA ASP A 89 6.97 -0.98 -11.92
C ASP A 89 6.70 0.28 -12.76
N GLU A 90 6.38 1.42 -12.12
CA GLU A 90 6.23 2.72 -12.79
C GLU A 90 7.52 3.19 -13.46
N ASP A 91 8.66 3.08 -12.77
CA ASP A 91 9.96 3.44 -13.31
C ASP A 91 10.32 2.58 -14.54
N LEU A 92 9.98 1.28 -14.52
CA LEU A 92 10.19 0.36 -15.64
C LEU A 92 9.29 0.71 -16.83
N LEU A 93 8.03 1.05 -16.60
CA LEU A 93 7.10 1.50 -17.65
C LEU A 93 7.62 2.78 -18.31
N TYR A 94 8.07 3.75 -17.52
CA TYR A 94 8.63 5.00 -18.03
C TYR A 94 9.91 4.79 -18.85
N GLN A 95 10.77 3.84 -18.46
CA GLN A 95 11.94 3.47 -19.26
C GLN A 95 11.55 2.85 -20.60
N GLN A 96 10.61 1.90 -20.62
CA GLN A 96 10.12 1.28 -21.86
C GLN A 96 9.49 2.30 -22.81
N GLU A 97 8.72 3.27 -22.28
CA GLU A 97 8.13 4.33 -23.08
C GLU A 97 9.21 5.23 -23.72
N ARG A 98 10.25 5.60 -22.96
CA ARG A 98 11.38 6.37 -23.50
C ARG A 98 12.11 5.62 -24.61
N GLU A 99 12.47 4.36 -24.37
CA GLU A 99 13.15 3.54 -25.38
C GLU A 99 12.32 3.36 -26.66
N TRP A 100 10.99 3.24 -26.50
CA TRP A 100 10.08 3.17 -27.64
C TRP A 100 10.06 4.48 -28.43
N MET A 101 9.97 5.62 -27.73
CA MET A 101 9.99 6.96 -28.34
C MET A 101 11.32 7.24 -29.06
N ASP A 102 12.44 6.83 -28.49
CA ASP A 102 13.77 7.02 -29.10
C ASP A 102 13.90 6.16 -30.36
N ARG A 103 13.51 4.87 -30.30
CA ARG A 103 13.44 4.00 -31.49
C ARG A 103 12.51 4.56 -32.56
N PHE A 104 11.37 5.11 -32.16
CA PHE A 104 10.43 5.75 -33.09
C PHE A 104 11.06 6.96 -33.78
N ARG A 105 11.73 7.84 -33.02
CA ARG A 105 12.43 9.02 -33.57
C ARG A 105 13.55 8.62 -34.54
N GLU A 106 14.32 7.58 -34.22
CA GLU A 106 15.35 7.05 -35.11
C GLU A 106 14.76 6.53 -36.42
N LEU A 107 13.67 5.76 -36.37
CA LEU A 107 12.97 5.27 -37.55
C LEU A 107 12.40 6.42 -38.39
N ASP A 108 11.83 7.44 -37.75
CA ASP A 108 11.34 8.64 -38.43
C ASP A 108 12.49 9.39 -39.13
N ALA A 109 13.64 9.55 -38.47
CA ALA A 109 14.83 10.16 -39.06
C ALA A 109 15.34 9.38 -40.27
N GLN A 110 15.38 8.04 -40.19
CA GLN A 110 15.75 7.18 -41.32
C GLN A 110 14.78 7.31 -42.49
N ARG A 111 13.46 7.37 -42.22
CA ARG A 111 12.45 7.58 -43.25
C ARG A 111 12.61 8.94 -43.94
N ILE A 112 12.86 10.00 -43.16
CA ILE A 112 13.14 11.33 -43.70
C ILE A 112 14.40 11.31 -44.59
N ALA A 113 15.47 10.66 -44.15
CA ALA A 113 16.69 10.49 -44.95
C ALA A 113 16.46 9.72 -46.25
N ARG A 114 15.52 8.75 -46.26
CA ARG A 114 15.07 8.02 -47.45
C ARG A 114 14.07 8.80 -48.33
N GLY A 115 13.84 10.09 -48.05
CA GLY A 115 12.97 10.94 -48.84
C GLY A 115 11.49 10.78 -48.52
N TRP A 116 11.12 10.46 -47.28
CA TRP A 116 9.73 10.57 -46.80
C TRP A 116 9.52 11.94 -46.18
N LYS A 117 8.36 12.57 -46.39
CA LYS A 117 8.03 13.87 -45.78
C LYS A 117 6.95 13.72 -44.72
N PRO A 118 7.07 14.42 -43.57
CA PRO A 118 5.97 14.54 -42.64
C PRO A 118 4.87 15.37 -43.27
N ILE A 119 3.71 14.75 -43.44
CA ILE A 119 2.47 15.38 -43.85
C ILE A 119 1.58 15.44 -42.61
N THR A 120 1.09 16.63 -42.29
CA THR A 120 0.06 16.79 -41.28
C THR A 120 -1.27 16.61 -41.98
N ILE A 121 -1.98 15.51 -41.71
CA ILE A 121 -3.29 15.26 -42.31
C ILE A 121 -4.34 15.82 -41.35
N GLY A 122 -4.97 16.93 -41.73
CA GLY A 122 -6.20 17.41 -41.11
C GLY A 122 -6.31 18.92 -40.97
N ALA A 123 -7.42 19.46 -41.47
CA ALA A 123 -8.01 20.74 -41.08
C ALA A 123 -8.59 20.68 -39.64
N ALA A 124 -7.88 20.01 -38.72
CA ALA A 124 -8.23 19.90 -37.32
C ALA A 124 -7.48 20.99 -36.51
N PRO A 125 -8.04 21.47 -35.40
CA PRO A 125 -7.36 22.42 -34.53
C PRO A 125 -6.03 21.82 -34.01
N PRO A 126 -5.02 22.66 -33.73
CA PRO A 126 -3.62 22.26 -33.60
C PRO A 126 -3.34 21.19 -32.53
N ASP A 127 -4.22 21.09 -31.54
CA ASP A 127 -4.27 20.11 -30.44
C ASP A 127 -4.63 18.69 -30.87
N GLN A 128 -5.19 18.48 -32.08
CA GLN A 128 -5.66 17.16 -32.55
C GLN A 128 -4.96 16.68 -33.84
N ARG A 129 -3.96 17.42 -34.31
CA ARG A 129 -3.27 17.10 -35.57
C ARG A 129 -2.34 15.91 -35.41
N ARG A 130 -2.65 14.80 -36.08
CA ARG A 130 -1.76 13.64 -36.18
C ARG A 130 -0.74 13.85 -37.31
N ARG A 131 0.55 13.66 -37.02
CA ARG A 131 1.63 13.68 -38.01
C ARG A 131 1.78 12.29 -38.64
N PHE A 132 1.81 12.24 -39.97
CA PHE A 132 2.05 11.01 -40.73
C PHE A 132 3.25 11.21 -41.66
N LEU A 133 4.12 10.21 -41.81
CA LEU A 133 5.16 10.22 -42.85
C LEU A 133 4.62 9.55 -44.12
N VAL A 134 4.80 10.20 -45.27
CA VAL A 134 4.38 9.69 -46.59
C VAL A 134 5.58 9.71 -47.55
N PRO A 135 5.77 8.67 -48.40
CA PRO A 135 6.90 8.64 -49.33
C PRO A 135 6.76 9.74 -50.39
N ILE A 136 7.85 10.42 -50.73
CA ILE A 136 7.83 11.38 -51.86
C ILE A 136 7.68 10.57 -53.17
N PRO A 137 6.64 10.81 -53.98
CA PRO A 137 6.50 10.15 -55.27
C PRO A 137 7.62 10.59 -56.22
N PRO A 138 8.15 9.70 -57.09
CA PRO A 138 9.18 10.05 -58.05
C PRO A 138 8.67 11.16 -58.98
N ARG A 139 9.46 12.21 -59.16
CA ARG A 139 9.17 13.27 -60.15
C ARG A 139 9.13 12.62 -61.54
N LYS A 140 7.97 12.67 -62.20
CA LYS A 140 7.89 12.38 -63.64
C LYS A 140 8.80 13.38 -64.35
N ARG A 141 9.87 12.90 -64.98
CA ARG A 141 10.66 13.68 -65.94
C ARG A 141 9.74 13.92 -67.14
N ASN A 142 9.43 15.19 -67.43
CA ASN A 142 8.96 15.60 -68.74
C ASN A 142 10.11 15.52 -69.73
#